data_AF-A0A349HQE8-F1
#
_entry.id   AF-A0A349HQE8-F1
#
_cell.length_a   1.000
_cell.length_b   1.000
_cell.length_c   1.000
_cell.angle_alpha   90.00
_cell.angle_beta   90.00
_cell.angle_gamma   90.00
#
_symmetry.space_group_name_H-M   'P 1'
#
loop_
_entity.id
_entity.type
_entity.pdbx_description
1 polymer ?
#
loop_
_entity_poly.entity_id
_entity_poly.type
_entity_poly.pdbx_seq_one_letter_code
_entity_poly.pdbx_strand_id
1 'polypeptide(L)' 'MNRKDYPSAIRKLRAKLNISQQELADMLVVSYPSVNRWENGHYEPTIIAKVKLEELLNQNNIELCEVSTNENN' A
#
# COMPACT_ATOMS: atom_id res chain seq x y z
N MET A 1 -7.60 17.46 1.80
CA MET A 1 -7.94 16.10 2.27
C MET A 1 -6.63 15.33 2.36
N ASN A 2 -6.21 14.93 3.57
CA ASN A 2 -4.91 14.29 3.77
C ASN A 2 -4.90 12.93 3.09
N ARG A 3 -4.07 12.76 2.05
CA ARG A 3 -3.98 11.53 1.27
C ARG A 3 -2.86 10.66 1.84
N LYS A 4 -3.17 9.42 2.20
CA LYS A 4 -2.19 8.43 2.67
C LYS A 4 -1.32 7.94 1.50
N ASP A 5 0.00 7.85 1.70
CA ASP A 5 0.94 7.34 0.69
C ASP A 5 0.98 5.80 0.63
N TYR A 6 -0.11 5.19 0.16
CA TYR A 6 -0.15 3.74 -0.08
C TYR A 6 0.94 3.27 -1.07
N PRO A 7 1.20 3.95 -2.19
CA PRO A 7 2.27 3.57 -3.12
C PRO A 7 3.62 3.30 -2.44
N SER A 8 4.08 4.22 -1.60
CA SER A 8 5.37 4.07 -0.92
C SER A 8 5.32 3.04 0.19
N ALA A 9 4.26 3.04 1.01
CA ALA A 9 4.13 2.10 2.12
C ALA A 9 4.08 0.64 1.64
N ILE A 10 3.32 0.37 0.57
CA ILE A 10 3.20 -0.97 -0.02
C ILE A 10 4.55 -1.45 -0.56
N ARG A 11 5.28 -0.61 -1.32
CA ARG A 11 6.61 -0.98 -1.83
C ARG A 11 7.62 -1.25 -0.70
N LYS A 12 7.61 -0.43 0.36
CA LYS A 12 8.46 -0.62 1.54
C LYS A 12 8.16 -1.94 2.24
N LEU A 13 6.88 -2.25 2.44
CA LEU A 13 6.44 -3.53 3.03
C LEU A 13 6.94 -4.70 2.20
N ARG A 14 6.73 -4.64 0.88
CA ARG A 14 7.10 -5.69 -0.05
C ARG A 14 8.61 -5.93 -0.09
N ALA A 15 9.41 -4.87 -0.09
CA ALA A 15 10.87 -4.94 -0.01
C ALA A 15 11.33 -5.52 1.33
N LYS A 16 10.71 -5.12 2.45
CA LYS A 16 11.03 -5.60 3.79
C LYS A 16 10.75 -7.09 3.97
N LEU A 17 9.65 -7.58 3.39
CA LEU A 17 9.28 -9.00 3.41
C LEU A 17 10.01 -9.82 2.35
N ASN A 18 10.70 -9.17 1.39
CA ASN A 18 11.34 -9.78 0.24
C ASN A 18 10.39 -10.65 -0.60
N ILE A 19 9.23 -10.10 -0.94
CA ILE A 19 8.17 -10.78 -1.68
C ILE A 19 7.83 -10.05 -2.99
N SER A 20 7.17 -10.73 -3.90
CA SER A 20 6.60 -10.19 -5.14
C SER A 20 5.25 -9.50 -4.90
N GLN A 21 4.78 -8.76 -5.91
CA GLN A 21 3.42 -8.17 -5.89
C GLN A 21 2.32 -9.24 -5.83
N GLN A 22 2.55 -10.41 -6.43
CA GLN A 22 1.62 -11.54 -6.40
C GLN A 22 1.51 -12.12 -4.99
N GLU A 23 2.64 -12.40 -4.34
CA GLU A 23 2.65 -12.93 -2.97
C GLU A 23 1.98 -11.95 -1.97
N LEU A 24 2.19 -10.64 -2.13
CA LEU A 24 1.47 -9.66 -1.32
C LEU A 24 -0.03 -9.67 -1.63
N ALA A 25 -0.43 -9.85 -2.89
CA ALA A 25 -1.83 -9.95 -3.27
C ALA A 25 -2.50 -11.17 -2.62
N ASP A 26 -1.78 -12.30 -2.58
CA ASP A 26 -2.24 -13.53 -1.94
C ASP A 26 -2.41 -13.34 -0.42
N MET A 27 -1.47 -12.68 0.25
CA MET A 27 -1.57 -12.34 1.69
C MET A 27 -2.76 -11.44 1.99
N LEU A 28 -3.02 -10.45 1.14
CA LEU A 28 -4.13 -9.52 1.30
C LEU A 28 -5.47 -10.12 0.84
N VAL A 29 -5.46 -11.27 0.18
CA VAL A 29 -6.61 -11.94 -0.45
C VAL A 29 -7.25 -11.03 -1.50
N VAL A 30 -6.43 -10.48 -2.38
CA VAL A 30 -6.83 -9.62 -3.51
C VAL A 30 -6.14 -10.06 -4.79
N SER A 31 -6.58 -9.55 -5.93
CA SER A 31 -5.93 -9.84 -7.21
C SER A 31 -4.59 -9.10 -7.36
N TYR A 32 -3.62 -9.70 -8.04
CA TYR A 32 -2.37 -9.03 -8.43
C TYR A 32 -2.56 -7.65 -9.08
N PRO A 33 -3.51 -7.48 -10.04
CA PRO A 33 -3.76 -6.16 -10.62
C PRO A 33 -4.16 -5.10 -9.61
N SER A 34 -4.79 -5.47 -8.48
CA SER A 34 -5.11 -4.54 -7.41
C SER A 34 -3.83 -3.99 -6.77
N VAL A 35 -2.91 -4.86 -6.35
CA VAL A 35 -1.62 -4.44 -5.76
C VAL A 35 -0.81 -3.61 -6.75
N ASN A 36 -0.75 -4.03 -8.02
CA ASN A 36 -0.04 -3.26 -9.05
C ASN A 36 -0.62 -1.84 -9.21
N ARG A 37 -1.95 -1.68 -9.23
CA ARG A 37 -2.60 -0.36 -9.32
C ARG A 37 -2.35 0.51 -8.08
N TRP A 38 -2.30 -0.09 -6.90
CA TRP A 38 -2.01 0.62 -5.65
C TRP A 38 -0.58 1.10 -5.58
N GLU A 39 0.39 0.25 -5.94
CA GLU A 39 1.79 0.67 -6.03
C GLU A 39 1.95 1.80 -7.04
N ASN A 40 1.30 1.76 -8.20
CA ASN A 40 1.38 2.85 -9.18
C ASN A 40 0.55 4.11 -8.80
N GLY A 41 -0.16 4.12 -7.67
CA GLY A 41 -0.96 5.26 -7.23
C GLY A 41 -2.19 5.55 -8.09
N HIS A 42 -2.55 4.65 -9.01
CA HIS A 42 -3.74 4.78 -9.85
C HIS A 42 -5.02 4.62 -9.03
N TYR A 43 -4.98 3.81 -7.97
CA TYR A 43 -6.11 3.53 -7.08
C TYR A 43 -5.62 3.36 -5.65
N GLU A 44 -6.53 3.53 -4.69
CA GLU A 44 -6.28 3.19 -3.29
C GLU A 44 -6.78 1.77 -2.95
N PRO A 45 -6.25 1.14 -1.89
CA PRO A 45 -6.80 -0.12 -1.38
C PRO A 45 -8.26 0.01 -0.94
N THR A 46 -9.03 -1.07 -1.08
CA THR A 46 -10.40 -1.12 -0.55
C THR A 46 -10.39 -1.08 0.97
N ILE A 47 -11.54 -0.80 1.61
CA ILE A 47 -11.64 -0.73 3.07
C ILE A 47 -11.09 -1.99 3.74
N ILE A 48 -11.48 -3.18 3.26
CA ILE A 48 -11.01 -4.46 3.80
C ILE A 48 -9.50 -4.63 3.60
N ALA A 49 -8.98 -4.24 2.44
CA ALA A 49 -7.54 -4.32 2.16
C ALA A 49 -6.74 -3.32 3.00
N LYS A 50 -7.30 -2.13 3.30
CA LYS A 50 -6.67 -1.13 4.18
C LYS A 50 -6.46 -1.68 5.59
N VAL A 51 -7.47 -2.34 6.17
CA VAL A 51 -7.35 -2.96 7.51
C VAL A 51 -6.21 -3.98 7.56
N LYS A 52 -6.21 -4.95 6.64
CA LYS A 52 -5.14 -5.98 6.58
C LYS A 52 -3.76 -5.37 6.30
N LEU A 53 -3.71 -4.37 5.42
CA LEU A 53 -2.47 -3.69 5.09
C LEU A 53 -1.92 -2.92 6.29
N GLU A 54 -2.77 -2.21 7.05
CA GLU A 54 -2.38 -1.52 8.27
C GLU A 54 -1.83 -2.48 9.33
N GLU A 55 -2.43 -3.66 9.51
CA GLU A 55 -1.90 -4.72 10.38
C GLU A 55 -0.49 -5.16 9.95
N LEU A 56 -0.30 -5.45 8.66
CA LEU A 56 1.01 -5.85 8.12
C LEU A 56 2.05 -4.75 8.26
N LEU A 57 1.68 -3.49 8.00
CA LEU A 57 2.55 -2.33 8.15
C LEU A 57 2.99 -2.16 9.61
N ASN A 58 2.06 -2.27 10.56
CA ASN A 58 2.36 -2.17 11.99
C ASN A 58 3.29 -3.29 12.46
N GLN A 59 3.03 -4.54 12.07
CA GLN A 59 3.91 -5.68 12.39
C GLN A 59 5.32 -5.50 11.83
N ASN A 60 5.46 -4.74 10.75
CA ASN A 60 6.72 -4.46 10.11
C ASN A 60 7.31 -3.09 10.49
N ASN A 61 6.73 -2.37 11.46
CA ASN A 61 7.16 -1.03 11.87
C ASN A 61 7.32 -0.06 10.68
N ILE A 62 6.33 -0.04 9.78
CA ILE A 62 6.29 0.85 8.61
C ILE A 62 5.19 1.88 8.83
N GLU A 63 5.58 3.15 8.88
CA GLU A 63 4.64 4.26 9.02
C GLU A 63 4.00 4.62 7.69
N LEU A 64 2.69 4.86 7.73
CA LEU A 64 1.93 5.36 6.60
C LEU A 64 1.94 6.89 6.63
N CYS A 65 2.83 7.48 5.82
CA CYS A 65 2.99 8.94 5.75
C CYS A 65 1.77 9.60 5.06
N GLU A 66 1.42 10.80 5.51
CA GLU A 66 0.46 11.66 4.82
C GLU A 66 1.19 12.51 3.77
N VAL A 67 0.66 12.57 2.55
CA VAL A 67 1.20 13.43 1.49
C VAL A 67 0.38 14.72 1.45
N SER A 68 1.04 15.85 1.70
CA SER A 68 0.53 17.18 1.36
C SER A 68 0.68 17.36 -0.15
N THR A 69 -0.39 17.25 -0.92
CA THR A 69 -0.35 17.66 -2.32
C THR A 69 -0.14 19.17 -2.39
N ASN A 70 1.06 19.60 -2.78
CA ASN A 70 1.26 20.96 -3.28
C ASN A 70 0.58 21.03 -4.65
N GLU A 71 -0.59 21.66 -4.73
CA GLU A 71 -1.21 22.01 -6.00
C GLU A 71 -0.32 23.05 -6.71
N ASN A 72 0.44 22.59 -7.71
CA ASN A 72 1.04 23.44 -8.73
C ASN A 72 0.82 22.76 -10.07
N ASN A 73 -0.33 23.03 -10.69
CA ASN A 73 -0.45 23.38 -12.11
C ASN A 73 -1.87 23.90 -12.39
#